data_AF-A0A7C4PR96-F1
#
_entry.id   AF-A0A7C4PR96-F1
#
_cell.length_a   1.000
_cell.length_b   1.000
_cell.length_c   1.000
_cell.angle_alpha   90.00
_cell.angle_beta   90.00
_cell.angle_gamma   90.00
#
_symmetry.space_group_name_H-M   'P 1'
#
loop_
_entity.id
_entity.type
_entity.pdbx_description
1 polymer ?
#
loop_
_entity_poly.entity_id
_entity_poly.type
_entity_poly.pdbx_seq_one_letter_code
_entity_poly.pdbx_strand_id
1 'polypeptide(L)'
;MKNCISWLFTGAAAMVVASLLQAQTDSQTMVRLVLDQEGLRVGIDGKAALPVKDFAAGVVFSGVQIIPPGADGWVQVTAVERAVVLEVDGFKGCSAQLPVKHSLRLHPDVQQLWLDLQAPADNTSEISLHLADGAKATLGAASSARMDLFKDGSYYLAGRGKISAVDADGLNRELSPFLPPMMGGPLQKTAGNDKQAGRFRRLTPLVEIAMGGKADSTPEIVVGKQRFALEANGGRLIELPNGTQVEVTHNPSTRAVEWRVRKGMVRVWVAGFDCWSAMLVSGQSAGALWNLERGAVDLSNQSATNGFATTREVLIRIANRFSASVPGSTTFQYINVQNCSTFVASANGPVDFFNPVSRQIARIGTEAGTTFRSGVPAINPNTPFNSIQMNWDDGGDLRITGTSGDFKVSPKTRQVLRGDNDSQMVVNYTDTGLIEVQSVSSAYQIELRPLKDWQVRMGEGDGMGVFHDSRTGVFYATANPANAAPVVFQTPEGFSPQVNPGGMITVITTQGGALPSRLMGSVVFYEQGGVGGGTVFGSAVQPNLLPVGAASLNTFGNPNNLIDPSRVPQPGVSVVGGK
;
A
#
# COMPACT_ATOMS: atom_id res chain seq x y z
N MET A 1 17.66 59.96 41.34
CA MET A 1 16.69 59.61 42.39
C MET A 1 15.28 59.66 41.80
N LYS A 2 14.51 58.58 42.02
CA LYS A 2 13.03 58.48 42.02
C LYS A 2 12.24 58.59 40.69
N ASN A 3 11.96 57.42 40.12
CA ASN A 3 10.64 56.80 39.85
C ASN A 3 9.39 57.69 39.73
N CYS A 4 8.58 57.53 38.67
CA CYS A 4 7.37 56.66 38.65
C CYS A 4 6.44 56.88 37.41
N ILE A 5 6.40 55.84 36.58
CA ILE A 5 5.27 55.14 35.93
C ILE A 5 3.82 55.62 36.22
N SER A 6 3.00 55.79 35.16
CA SER A 6 1.72 55.06 34.99
C SER A 6 1.15 55.13 33.56
N TRP A 7 0.68 53.97 33.09
CA TRP A 7 0.19 53.57 31.76
C TRP A 7 -1.28 53.93 31.48
N LEU A 8 -1.72 53.90 30.20
CA LEU A 8 -2.68 52.90 29.65
C LEU A 8 -3.11 53.13 28.17
N PHE A 9 -2.64 52.21 27.31
CA PHE A 9 -3.24 51.49 26.17
C PHE A 9 -4.27 52.08 25.19
N THR A 10 -3.96 51.86 23.89
CA THR A 10 -4.71 51.05 22.88
C THR A 10 -3.73 50.79 21.71
N GLY A 11 -3.58 49.65 21.04
CA GLY A 11 -4.16 48.30 21.02
C GLY A 11 -3.65 47.63 19.72
N ALA A 12 -2.78 46.63 19.79
CA ALA A 12 -3.10 45.22 19.55
C ALA A 12 -3.53 44.85 18.10
N ALA A 13 -2.56 44.66 17.20
CA ALA A 13 -2.75 43.90 15.95
C ALA A 13 -1.46 43.31 15.31
N ALA A 14 -0.25 43.70 15.75
CA ALA A 14 1.01 43.30 15.09
C ALA A 14 1.87 42.28 15.87
N MET A 15 1.34 41.70 16.95
CA MET A 15 2.16 41.01 17.96
C MET A 15 1.62 39.63 18.32
N VAL A 16 1.39 38.76 17.32
CA VAL A 16 1.09 37.33 17.57
C VAL A 16 1.81 36.36 16.60
N VAL A 17 2.43 36.83 15.51
CA VAL A 17 3.17 35.93 14.58
C VAL A 17 4.70 35.98 14.76
N ALA A 18 5.23 36.92 15.55
CA ALA A 18 6.67 37.07 15.78
C ALA A 18 7.18 36.50 17.12
N SER A 19 6.30 36.14 18.06
CA SER A 19 6.68 35.74 19.42
C SER A 19 6.86 34.23 19.64
N LEU A 20 6.83 33.43 18.57
CA LEU A 20 7.17 31.99 18.60
C LEU A 20 8.47 31.64 17.87
N LEU A 21 9.15 32.63 17.26
CA LEU A 21 10.44 32.45 16.57
C LEU A 21 11.62 33.17 17.22
N GLN A 22 11.41 33.95 18.27
CA GLN A 22 12.45 34.83 18.84
C GLN A 22 12.88 34.50 20.27
N ALA A 23 12.56 33.30 20.76
CA ALA A 23 13.00 32.80 22.07
C ALA A 23 13.71 31.43 21.99
N GLN A 24 14.38 31.11 20.86
CA GLN A 24 15.09 29.85 20.69
C GLN A 24 16.34 29.94 19.78
N THR A 25 17.00 31.10 19.73
CA THR A 25 18.05 31.39 18.72
C THR A 25 19.50 31.25 19.19
N ASP A 26 19.79 30.86 20.43
CA ASP A 26 21.19 30.69 20.87
C ASP A 26 21.77 29.28 20.66
N SER A 27 20.96 28.28 20.27
CA SER A 27 21.40 26.88 20.17
C SER A 27 21.36 26.25 18.76
N GLN A 28 20.78 26.92 17.76
CA GLN A 28 20.65 26.39 16.40
C GLN A 28 21.10 27.41 15.34
N THR A 29 21.79 26.93 14.30
CA THR A 29 22.19 27.72 13.13
C THR A 29 21.15 27.53 12.02
N MET A 30 20.67 28.63 11.43
CA MET A 30 19.75 28.57 10.30
C MET A 30 20.54 28.56 9.00
N VAL A 31 20.31 27.57 8.14
CA VAL A 31 20.94 27.46 6.83
C VAL A 31 19.87 27.47 5.75
N ARG A 32 20.02 28.34 4.76
CA ARG A 32 19.09 28.46 3.64
C ARG A 32 19.82 28.27 2.32
N LEU A 33 19.45 27.24 1.58
CA LEU A 33 19.94 26.99 0.23
C LEU A 33 19.08 27.74 -0.77
N VAL A 34 19.72 28.57 -1.59
CA VAL A 34 19.08 29.40 -2.61
C VAL A 34 19.64 28.97 -3.96
N LEU A 35 18.78 28.52 -4.88
CA LEU A 35 19.20 28.22 -6.25
C LEU A 35 18.67 29.33 -7.16
N ASP A 36 19.59 30.09 -7.75
CA ASP A 36 19.27 31.19 -8.66
C ASP A 36 19.96 31.01 -10.02
N GLN A 37 19.90 32.03 -10.88
CA GLN A 37 20.50 32.00 -12.22
C GLN A 37 22.04 31.90 -12.21
N GLU A 38 22.68 32.30 -11.12
CA GLU A 38 24.14 32.22 -10.93
C GLU A 38 24.59 30.89 -10.31
N GLY A 39 23.64 30.04 -9.91
CA GLY A 39 23.86 28.72 -9.34
C GLY A 39 23.39 28.59 -7.90
N LEU A 40 23.90 27.57 -7.21
CA LEU A 40 23.52 27.31 -5.82
C LEU A 40 24.30 28.22 -4.86
N ARG A 41 23.58 28.84 -3.94
CA ARG A 41 24.09 29.76 -2.91
C ARG A 41 23.60 29.34 -1.53
N VAL A 42 24.32 29.75 -0.48
CA VAL A 42 23.96 29.46 0.91
C VAL A 42 23.92 30.74 1.73
N GLY A 43 22.77 31.00 2.33
CA GLY A 43 22.60 31.99 3.41
C GLY A 43 22.68 31.30 4.76
N ILE A 44 23.35 31.93 5.72
CA ILE A 44 23.50 31.40 7.09
C ILE A 44 23.09 32.48 8.09
N ASP A 45 22.23 32.14 9.03
CA ASP A 45 21.68 33.04 10.07
C ASP A 45 21.11 34.36 9.50
N GLY A 46 20.40 34.27 8.38
CA GLY A 46 19.79 35.42 7.71
C GLY A 46 20.77 36.37 7.02
N LYS A 47 22.07 36.02 6.95
CA LYS A 47 23.07 36.77 6.16
C LYS A 47 22.86 36.56 4.66
N ALA A 48 23.42 37.47 3.87
CA ALA A 48 23.39 37.40 2.41
C ALA A 48 23.93 36.05 1.90
N ALA A 49 23.26 35.48 0.90
CA ALA A 49 23.62 34.17 0.37
C ALA A 49 24.90 34.25 -0.48
N LEU A 50 25.88 33.40 -0.16
CA LEU A 50 27.16 33.30 -0.85
C LEU A 50 27.14 32.11 -1.83
N PRO A 51 27.77 32.21 -3.02
CA PRO A 51 27.93 31.07 -3.91
C PRO A 51 28.54 29.86 -3.22
N VAL A 52 27.97 28.67 -3.43
CA VAL A 52 28.46 27.42 -2.80
C VAL A 52 29.93 27.13 -3.16
N LYS A 53 30.35 27.51 -4.37
CA LYS A 53 31.75 27.37 -4.84
C LYS A 53 32.77 28.18 -4.03
N ASP A 54 32.31 29.21 -3.31
CA ASP A 54 33.18 30.07 -2.50
C ASP A 54 33.45 29.46 -1.11
N PHE A 55 32.76 28.38 -0.75
CA PHE A 55 33.04 27.61 0.46
C PHE A 55 34.18 26.63 0.20
N ALA A 56 35.34 26.91 0.79
CA ALA A 56 36.47 25.99 0.74
C ALA A 56 36.17 24.71 1.54
N ALA A 57 36.53 23.55 0.97
CA ALA A 57 36.36 22.27 1.63
C ALA A 57 37.06 22.26 3.01
N GLY A 58 36.32 21.91 4.05
CA GLY A 58 36.84 21.85 5.43
C GLY A 58 36.62 23.12 6.26
N VAL A 59 36.15 24.22 5.66
CA VAL A 59 35.85 25.45 6.42
C VAL A 59 34.52 25.33 7.14
N VAL A 60 34.54 25.67 8.44
CA VAL A 60 33.34 25.75 9.29
C VAL A 60 32.96 27.23 9.44
N PHE A 61 31.73 27.57 9.09
CA PHE A 61 31.16 28.92 9.23
C PHE A 61 29.90 28.86 10.09
N SER A 62 29.83 29.66 11.17
CA SER A 62 28.74 29.62 12.17
C SER A 62 28.42 28.19 12.66
N GLY A 63 29.45 27.35 12.84
CA GLY A 63 29.30 25.97 13.29
C GLY A 63 28.80 24.97 12.23
N VAL A 64 28.77 25.37 10.95
CA VAL A 64 28.31 24.56 9.81
C VAL A 64 29.42 24.39 8.79
N GLN A 65 29.57 23.18 8.26
CA GLN A 65 30.43 22.89 7.12
C GLN A 65 29.56 22.62 5.89
N ILE A 66 29.92 23.24 4.76
CA ILE A 66 29.26 23.05 3.47
C ILE A 66 30.30 22.48 2.51
N ILE A 67 29.99 21.33 1.92
CA ILE A 67 30.79 20.74 0.85
C ILE A 67 30.09 21.04 -0.47
N PRO A 68 30.75 21.77 -1.38
CA PRO A 68 30.17 22.12 -2.68
C PRO A 68 29.89 20.88 -3.54
N PRO A 69 28.99 20.99 -4.53
CA PRO A 69 28.65 19.86 -5.38
C PRO A 69 29.86 19.40 -6.19
N GLY A 70 30.13 18.09 -6.15
CA GLY A 70 31.12 17.45 -7.01
C GLY A 70 30.57 17.13 -8.39
N ALA A 71 31.21 16.21 -9.10
CA ALA A 71 30.74 15.72 -10.40
C ALA A 71 29.36 15.01 -10.33
N ASP A 72 28.94 14.60 -9.13
CA ASP A 72 27.65 13.95 -8.88
C ASP A 72 26.52 14.95 -8.58
N GLY A 73 26.83 16.25 -8.47
CA GLY A 73 25.85 17.32 -8.25
C GLY A 73 25.36 17.49 -6.81
N TRP A 74 25.77 16.63 -5.87
CA TRP A 74 25.25 16.64 -4.49
C TRP A 74 25.99 17.62 -3.59
N VAL A 75 25.25 18.48 -2.90
CA VAL A 75 25.78 19.33 -1.82
C VAL A 75 25.66 18.63 -0.49
N GLN A 76 26.68 18.71 0.35
CA GLN A 76 26.61 18.20 1.72
C GLN A 76 26.61 19.36 2.71
N VAL A 77 25.64 19.34 3.63
CA VAL A 77 25.59 20.24 4.79
C VAL A 77 25.85 19.40 6.03
N THR A 78 26.84 19.81 6.83
CA THR A 78 27.21 19.16 8.07
C THR A 78 27.09 20.13 9.24
N ALA A 79 26.29 19.75 10.24
CA ALA A 79 26.17 20.45 11.51
C ALA A 79 27.39 20.09 12.38
N VAL A 80 28.37 20.98 12.54
CA VAL A 80 29.63 20.64 13.24
C VAL A 80 29.55 20.99 14.72
N GLU A 81 29.24 22.24 15.04
CA GLU A 81 29.29 22.76 16.41
C GLU A 81 27.89 23.00 17.00
N ARG A 82 26.91 23.26 16.13
CA ARG A 82 25.52 23.58 16.50
C ARG A 82 24.57 22.77 15.64
N ALA A 83 23.37 22.51 16.16
CA ALA A 83 22.32 21.89 15.37
C ALA A 83 21.92 22.86 14.25
N VAL A 84 21.53 22.31 13.10
CA VAL A 84 21.20 23.09 11.91
C VAL A 84 19.75 22.88 11.55
N VAL A 85 19.05 23.97 11.26
CA VAL A 85 17.77 23.92 10.53
C VAL A 85 18.05 24.35 9.11
N LEU A 86 17.77 23.44 8.18
CA LEU A 86 18.03 23.60 6.76
C LEU A 86 16.73 23.84 6.00
N GLU A 87 16.69 24.92 5.23
CA GLU A 87 15.60 25.26 4.31
C GLU A 87 16.13 25.35 2.87
N VAL A 88 15.27 25.02 1.91
CA VAL A 88 15.58 25.10 0.48
C VAL A 88 14.57 26.01 -0.19
N ASP A 89 15.05 27.00 -0.94
CA ASP A 89 14.19 27.88 -1.71
C ASP A 89 13.36 27.11 -2.73
N GLY A 90 12.09 27.51 -2.86
CA GLY A 90 11.08 26.79 -3.62
C GLY A 90 10.25 25.80 -2.78
N PHE A 91 10.78 25.30 -1.66
CA PHE A 91 10.10 24.35 -0.77
C PHE A 91 9.59 25.01 0.50
N LYS A 92 8.66 25.97 0.34
CA LYS A 92 8.14 26.77 1.45
C LYS A 92 7.45 25.90 2.50
N GLY A 93 7.77 26.12 3.77
CA GLY A 93 7.20 25.37 4.90
C GLY A 93 7.83 23.99 5.11
N CYS A 94 8.84 23.63 4.31
CA CYS A 94 9.63 22.42 4.50
C CYS A 94 10.99 22.75 5.11
N SER A 95 11.43 21.94 6.07
CA SER A 95 12.78 22.08 6.65
C SER A 95 13.33 20.74 7.11
N ALA A 96 14.66 20.65 7.21
CA ALA A 96 15.36 19.51 7.79
C ALA A 96 16.12 19.96 9.05
N GLN A 97 15.98 19.24 10.15
CA GLN A 97 16.71 19.47 11.39
C GLN A 97 17.84 18.45 11.50
N LEU A 98 19.08 18.95 11.47
CA LEU A 98 20.29 18.17 11.58
C LEU A 98 20.84 18.32 13.01
N PRO A 99 20.96 17.23 13.77
CA PRO A 99 21.65 17.25 15.05
C PRO A 99 23.14 17.56 14.89
N VAL A 100 23.81 17.98 15.97
CA VAL A 100 25.26 18.22 15.96
C VAL A 100 26.00 16.93 15.53
N LYS A 101 27.07 17.08 14.75
CA LYS A 101 27.86 16.02 14.11
C LYS A 101 27.12 15.19 13.05
N HIS A 102 25.98 15.67 12.54
CA HIS A 102 25.25 14.99 11.48
C HIS A 102 25.38 15.74 10.16
N SER A 103 25.30 14.96 9.09
CA SER A 103 25.39 15.45 7.72
C SER A 103 24.13 15.10 6.94
N LEU A 104 23.76 15.95 5.98
CA LEU A 104 22.73 15.68 4.99
C LEU A 104 23.26 16.04 3.61
N ARG A 105 23.15 15.11 2.67
CA ARG A 105 23.41 15.38 1.26
C ARG A 105 22.11 15.75 0.57
N LEU A 106 22.14 16.80 -0.25
CA LEU A 106 20.99 17.33 -0.96
C LEU A 106 21.31 17.53 -2.44
N HIS A 107 20.32 17.24 -3.28
CA HIS A 107 20.35 17.57 -4.71
C HIS A 107 19.00 18.19 -5.10
N PRO A 108 18.87 19.53 -4.93
CA PRO A 108 17.65 20.26 -5.27
C PRO A 108 17.56 20.55 -6.77
N ASP A 109 16.37 20.41 -7.35
CA ASP A 109 16.01 20.98 -8.64
C ASP A 109 14.83 21.91 -8.44
N VAL A 110 15.09 23.21 -8.40
CA VAL A 110 14.04 24.21 -8.18
C VAL A 110 13.19 24.47 -9.42
N GLN A 111 13.67 24.09 -10.62
CA GLN A 111 12.88 24.23 -11.84
C GLN A 111 11.81 23.15 -11.88
N GLN A 112 12.18 21.92 -11.53
CA GLN A 112 11.26 20.79 -11.43
C GLN A 112 10.57 20.72 -10.07
N LEU A 113 10.98 21.49 -9.06
CA LEU A 113 10.48 21.44 -7.68
C LEU A 113 10.52 20.03 -7.06
N TRP A 114 11.64 19.31 -7.26
CA TRP A 114 11.97 18.14 -6.46
C TRP A 114 13.25 18.34 -5.63
N LEU A 115 13.39 17.56 -4.57
CA LEU A 115 14.48 17.63 -3.61
C LEU A 115 14.91 16.22 -3.23
N ASP A 116 16.11 15.84 -3.65
CA ASP A 116 16.70 14.56 -3.27
C ASP A 116 17.51 14.72 -1.99
N LEU A 117 17.33 13.77 -1.08
CA LEU A 117 17.93 13.76 0.25
C LEU A 117 18.64 12.44 0.48
N GLN A 118 19.87 12.48 1.02
CA GLN A 118 20.58 11.29 1.46
C GLN A 118 21.26 11.55 2.81
N ALA A 119 20.90 10.74 3.80
CA ALA A 119 21.54 10.70 5.10
C ALA A 119 22.78 9.79 5.01
N PRO A 120 24.00 10.31 5.25
CA PRO A 120 25.21 9.50 5.32
C PRO A 120 25.13 8.38 6.37
N ALA A 121 25.95 7.34 6.19
CA ALA A 121 25.92 6.15 7.05
C ALA A 121 26.55 6.36 8.44
N ASP A 122 27.37 7.40 8.59
CA ASP A 122 28.05 7.81 9.82
C ASP A 122 27.17 8.64 10.76
N ASN A 123 25.97 9.05 10.33
CA ASN A 123 24.97 9.66 11.21
C ASN A 123 24.56 8.68 12.33
N THR A 124 24.62 9.11 13.58
CA THR A 124 24.33 8.26 14.75
C THR A 124 22.90 8.37 15.25
N SER A 125 22.15 9.37 14.79
CA SER A 125 20.74 9.61 15.08
C SER A 125 19.99 10.07 13.83
N GLU A 126 18.66 10.16 13.93
CA GLU A 126 17.80 10.48 12.80
C GLU A 126 17.77 11.98 12.50
N ILE A 127 17.71 12.34 11.22
CA ILE A 127 17.44 13.70 10.74
C ILE A 127 15.93 13.87 10.66
N SER A 128 15.39 14.93 11.28
CA SER A 128 13.95 15.20 11.23
C SER A 128 13.61 16.09 10.04
N LEU A 129 12.56 15.74 9.30
CA LEU A 129 11.97 16.54 8.24
C LEU A 129 10.61 17.08 8.69
N HIS A 130 10.39 18.36 8.44
CA HIS A 130 9.10 19.02 8.58
C HIS A 130 8.57 19.36 7.19
N LEU A 131 7.28 19.14 6.98
CA LEU A 131 6.60 19.33 5.70
C LEU A 131 5.55 20.43 5.83
N ALA A 132 5.21 21.05 4.68
CA ALA A 132 4.44 22.29 4.62
C ALA A 132 3.03 22.21 5.24
N ASP A 133 2.45 21.02 5.34
CA ASP A 133 1.12 20.78 5.91
C ASP A 133 1.14 20.27 7.36
N GLY A 134 2.32 20.24 7.99
CA GLY A 134 2.52 19.77 9.35
C GLY A 134 2.92 18.29 9.47
N ALA A 135 2.95 17.55 8.36
CA ALA A 135 3.50 16.19 8.33
C ALA A 135 5.00 16.18 8.70
N LYS A 136 5.46 15.03 9.18
CA LYS A 136 6.84 14.84 9.65
C LYS A 136 7.42 13.54 9.10
N ALA A 137 8.72 13.52 8.88
CA ALA A 137 9.45 12.29 8.60
C ALA A 137 10.81 12.28 9.30
N THR A 138 11.39 11.11 9.52
CA THR A 138 12.75 10.97 10.03
C THR A 138 13.58 10.12 9.09
N LEU A 139 14.83 10.54 8.86
CA LEU A 139 15.80 9.81 8.04
C LEU A 139 16.91 9.29 8.95
N GLY A 140 16.94 7.97 9.14
CA GLY A 140 18.07 7.31 9.78
C GLY A 140 19.30 7.21 8.87
N ALA A 141 20.41 6.75 9.44
CA ALA A 141 21.67 6.53 8.72
C ALA A 141 21.50 5.71 7.43
N ALA A 142 22.24 6.08 6.39
CA ALA A 142 22.21 5.46 5.05
C ALA A 142 20.83 5.49 4.34
N SER A 143 19.89 6.31 4.81
CA SER A 143 18.57 6.45 4.19
C SER A 143 18.56 7.53 3.10
N SER A 144 17.59 7.43 2.20
CA SER A 144 17.42 8.36 1.08
C SER A 144 15.95 8.66 0.80
N ALA A 145 15.63 9.89 0.43
CA ALA A 145 14.25 10.34 0.21
C ALA A 145 14.11 11.41 -0.88
N ARG A 146 12.91 11.49 -1.47
CA ARG A 146 12.44 12.52 -2.41
C ARG A 146 10.95 12.73 -2.14
N MET A 147 10.33 13.88 -1.94
CA MET A 147 10.79 15.23 -2.13
C MET A 147 10.21 15.85 -3.40
N ASP A 148 8.90 15.75 -3.70
CA ASP A 148 8.37 16.37 -4.91
C ASP A 148 7.14 17.25 -4.63
N LEU A 149 7.23 18.55 -4.96
CA LEU A 149 6.22 19.57 -4.66
C LEU A 149 5.49 20.04 -5.94
N PHE A 150 4.16 20.11 -5.88
CA PHE A 150 3.31 20.42 -7.03
C PHE A 150 2.80 21.87 -6.99
N LYS A 151 2.29 22.35 -8.13
CA LYS A 151 1.86 23.75 -8.31
C LYS A 151 0.72 24.14 -7.37
N ASP A 152 -0.12 23.18 -6.99
CA ASP A 152 -1.23 23.36 -6.05
C ASP A 152 -0.82 23.20 -4.58
N GLY A 153 0.47 23.01 -4.30
CA GLY A 153 1.03 22.81 -2.96
C GLY A 153 0.89 21.38 -2.43
N SER A 154 0.29 20.45 -3.19
CA SER A 154 0.38 19.03 -2.86
C SER A 154 1.80 18.51 -3.05
N TYR A 155 2.16 17.40 -2.41
CA TYR A 155 3.49 16.81 -2.51
C TYR A 155 3.47 15.31 -2.29
N TYR A 156 4.54 14.63 -2.70
CA TYR A 156 4.84 13.28 -2.22
C TYR A 156 6.23 13.17 -1.56
N LEU A 157 6.34 12.23 -0.64
CA LEU A 157 7.58 11.78 -0.02
C LEU A 157 7.71 10.26 -0.16
N ALA A 158 8.69 9.82 -0.94
CA ALA A 158 9.13 8.46 -1.12
C ALA A 158 10.54 8.30 -0.54
N GLY A 159 10.92 7.08 -0.17
CA GLY A 159 12.26 6.84 0.33
C GLY A 159 12.63 5.39 0.50
N ARG A 160 13.91 5.17 0.81
CA ARG A 160 14.53 3.88 1.07
C ARG A 160 15.42 3.98 2.30
N GLY A 161 15.39 2.92 3.11
CA GLY A 161 16.20 2.80 4.32
C GLY A 161 15.35 2.90 5.57
N LYS A 162 15.95 3.38 6.66
CA LYS A 162 15.28 3.57 7.94
C LYS A 162 14.57 4.91 7.92
N ILE A 163 13.36 4.92 7.37
CA ILE A 163 12.55 6.13 7.25
C ILE A 163 11.20 5.89 7.91
N SER A 164 10.86 6.75 8.87
CA SER A 164 9.54 6.80 9.47
C SER A 164 8.85 8.10 9.05
N ALA A 165 7.54 8.07 8.85
CA ALA A 165 6.78 9.28 8.53
C ALA A 165 5.44 9.27 9.24
N VAL A 166 4.95 10.47 9.56
CA VAL A 166 3.62 10.72 10.09
C VAL A 166 3.00 11.75 9.17
N ASP A 167 1.88 11.40 8.54
CA ASP A 167 1.17 12.35 7.69
C ASP A 167 0.51 13.46 8.53
N ALA A 168 0.02 14.50 7.86
CA ALA A 168 -0.58 15.66 8.52
C ALA A 168 -1.88 15.34 9.26
N ASP A 169 -2.44 14.14 9.06
CA ASP A 169 -3.62 13.63 9.76
C ASP A 169 -3.22 12.73 10.95
N GLY A 170 -1.93 12.58 11.23
CA GLY A 170 -1.38 11.83 12.37
C GLY A 170 -1.19 10.33 12.12
N LEU A 171 -1.34 9.86 10.89
CA LEU A 171 -1.18 8.44 10.56
C LEU A 171 0.28 8.10 10.27
N ASN A 172 0.77 7.03 10.90
CA ASN A 172 2.08 6.48 10.60
C ASN A 172 2.12 5.94 9.16
N ARG A 173 3.13 6.36 8.41
CA ARG A 173 3.42 5.93 7.05
C ARG A 173 4.80 5.31 7.01
N GLU A 174 4.84 4.08 6.53
CA GLU A 174 6.09 3.40 6.24
C GLU A 174 6.52 3.73 4.81
N LEU A 175 7.75 4.23 4.66
CA LEU A 175 8.31 4.59 3.37
C LEU A 175 9.29 3.52 2.94
N SER A 176 8.96 2.85 1.84
CA SER A 176 9.83 1.85 1.21
C SER A 176 9.56 1.79 -0.29
N PRO A 177 10.47 1.22 -1.09
CA PRO A 177 10.22 0.95 -2.51
C PRO A 177 9.02 0.02 -2.77
N PHE A 178 8.52 -0.65 -1.73
CA PHE A 178 7.40 -1.60 -1.81
C PHE A 178 6.05 -0.98 -1.47
N LEU A 179 6.03 0.27 -1.01
CA LEU A 179 4.83 0.93 -0.53
C LEU A 179 4.60 2.23 -1.30
N PRO A 180 3.33 2.65 -1.47
CA PRO A 180 3.04 3.95 -2.05
C PRO A 180 3.75 5.06 -1.26
N PRO A 181 4.30 6.09 -1.95
CA PRO A 181 4.80 7.29 -1.29
C PRO A 181 3.77 7.90 -0.34
N MET A 182 4.24 8.54 0.74
CA MET A 182 3.38 9.39 1.54
C MET A 182 2.98 10.60 0.69
N MET A 183 1.70 10.93 0.71
CA MET A 183 1.15 12.09 0.02
C MET A 183 0.67 13.11 1.04
N GLY A 184 0.82 14.39 0.73
CA GLY A 184 0.28 15.47 1.54
C GLY A 184 -0.03 16.69 0.70
N GLY A 185 -0.52 17.74 1.36
CA GLY A 185 -0.96 18.95 0.70
C GLY A 185 -1.91 19.80 1.54
N PRO A 186 -2.28 20.97 1.02
CA PRO A 186 -3.18 21.88 1.71
C PRO A 186 -4.60 21.30 1.81
N LEU A 187 -5.32 21.70 2.86
CA LEU A 187 -6.74 21.41 3.01
C LEU A 187 -7.55 22.30 2.06
N GLN A 188 -8.36 21.68 1.21
CA GLN A 188 -9.30 22.34 0.33
C GLN A 188 -10.73 22.10 0.81
N LYS A 189 -11.52 23.17 0.90
CA LYS A 189 -12.96 23.07 1.14
C LYS A 189 -13.63 22.45 -0.08
N THR A 190 -14.26 21.29 0.08
CA THR A 190 -15.12 20.69 -0.95
C THR A 190 -16.48 21.38 -0.98
N ALA A 191 -16.97 21.66 -2.19
CA ALA A 191 -18.36 22.02 -2.40
C ALA A 191 -19.22 20.77 -2.15
N GLY A 192 -19.77 20.65 -0.94
CA GLY A 192 -20.85 19.70 -0.68
C GLY A 192 -22.14 20.22 -1.31
N ASN A 193 -22.96 19.32 -1.85
CA ASN A 193 -24.32 19.64 -2.29
C ASN A 193 -25.24 20.02 -1.09
N ASP A 194 -24.81 19.73 0.14
CA ASP A 194 -25.55 20.05 1.34
C ASP A 194 -25.10 21.41 1.92
N LYS A 195 -26.06 22.30 2.13
CA LYS A 195 -25.90 23.65 2.72
C LYS A 195 -25.45 23.63 4.19
N GLN A 196 -24.98 22.51 4.74
CA GLN A 196 -24.56 22.37 6.13
C GLN A 196 -23.22 21.63 6.21
N ALA A 197 -22.21 22.33 6.74
CA ALA A 197 -20.81 21.93 6.90
C ALA A 197 -20.03 21.68 5.59
N GLY A 198 -19.21 22.65 5.19
CA GLY A 198 -18.20 22.43 4.15
C GLY A 198 -17.23 21.34 4.60
N ARG A 199 -17.24 20.20 3.92
CA ARG A 199 -16.24 19.15 4.13
C ARG A 199 -14.89 19.67 3.65
N PHE A 200 -13.82 19.37 4.38
CA PHE A 200 -12.45 19.60 3.91
C PHE A 200 -11.88 18.30 3.40
N ARG A 201 -11.14 18.36 2.30
CA ARG A 201 -10.30 17.26 1.82
C ARG A 201 -8.89 17.77 1.65
N ARG A 202 -7.90 16.91 1.91
CA ARG A 202 -6.52 17.20 1.57
C ARG A 202 -6.32 17.07 0.06
N LEU A 203 -5.61 18.01 -0.56
CA LEU A 203 -5.17 17.83 -1.94
C LEU A 203 -4.14 16.71 -2.01
N THR A 204 -4.20 15.90 -3.07
CA THR A 204 -3.27 14.80 -3.32
C THR A 204 -2.60 15.01 -4.69
N PRO A 205 -1.30 14.73 -4.82
CA PRO A 205 -0.62 14.85 -6.10
C PRO A 205 -0.98 13.75 -7.09
N LEU A 206 -1.62 12.66 -6.62
CA LEU A 206 -1.91 11.47 -7.41
C LEU A 206 -2.85 11.77 -8.58
N VAL A 207 -2.39 11.45 -9.78
CA VAL A 207 -3.15 11.48 -11.02
C VAL A 207 -3.38 10.05 -11.50
N GLU A 208 -4.60 9.74 -11.90
CA GLU A 208 -4.93 8.43 -12.49
C GLU A 208 -4.97 8.51 -14.02
N ILE A 209 -4.37 7.50 -14.65
CA ILE A 209 -4.42 7.25 -16.09
C ILE A 209 -5.05 5.88 -16.32
N ALA A 210 -6.22 5.86 -16.95
CA ALA A 210 -6.89 4.64 -17.36
C ALA A 210 -6.58 4.35 -18.84
N MET A 211 -6.20 3.12 -19.14
CA MET A 211 -5.95 2.63 -20.49
C MET A 211 -7.03 1.62 -20.87
N GLY A 212 -7.83 1.93 -21.88
CA GLY A 212 -8.92 1.10 -22.37
C GLY A 212 -8.66 0.57 -23.78
N GLY A 213 -9.52 -0.35 -24.20
CA GLY A 213 -9.43 -0.99 -25.52
C GLY A 213 -8.33 -2.06 -25.59
N LYS A 214 -7.90 -2.38 -26.83
CA LYS A 214 -6.80 -3.32 -27.06
C LYS A 214 -5.51 -2.54 -27.31
N ALA A 215 -4.47 -2.86 -26.54
CA ALA A 215 -3.17 -2.20 -26.65
C ALA A 215 -2.57 -2.28 -28.06
N ASP A 216 -2.78 -3.40 -28.76
CA ASP A 216 -2.27 -3.66 -30.11
C ASP A 216 -3.07 -3.00 -31.25
N SER A 217 -4.01 -2.11 -30.92
CA SER A 217 -4.88 -1.40 -31.87
C SER A 217 -4.80 0.11 -31.66
N THR A 218 -5.91 0.79 -31.38
CA THR A 218 -5.95 2.20 -31.00
C THR A 218 -6.47 2.29 -29.57
N PRO A 219 -5.58 2.25 -28.55
CA PRO A 219 -6.01 2.30 -27.15
C PRO A 219 -6.66 3.64 -26.82
N GLU A 220 -7.65 3.61 -25.92
CA GLU A 220 -8.27 4.81 -25.36
C GLU A 220 -7.57 5.19 -24.07
N ILE A 221 -7.13 6.45 -23.97
CA ILE A 221 -6.48 6.98 -22.77
C ILE A 221 -7.41 7.98 -22.08
N VAL A 222 -7.60 7.79 -20.77
CA VAL A 222 -8.35 8.70 -19.92
C VAL A 222 -7.44 9.23 -18.82
N VAL A 223 -7.31 10.54 -18.73
CA VAL A 223 -6.48 11.23 -17.74
C VAL A 223 -7.16 12.52 -17.28
N GLY A 224 -7.52 12.57 -16.00
CA GLY A 224 -8.34 13.66 -15.46
C GLY A 224 -9.67 13.81 -16.22
N LYS A 225 -9.89 14.96 -16.86
CA LYS A 225 -11.07 15.22 -17.70
C LYS A 225 -10.86 14.91 -19.19
N GLN A 226 -9.65 14.53 -19.58
CA GLN A 226 -9.29 14.29 -20.97
C GLN A 226 -9.51 12.82 -21.31
N ARG A 227 -10.15 12.56 -22.45
CA ARG A 227 -10.36 11.24 -23.03
C ARG A 227 -10.02 11.33 -24.51
N PHE A 228 -9.16 10.45 -25.00
CA PHE A 228 -8.76 10.46 -26.41
C PHE A 228 -8.25 9.08 -26.85
N ALA A 229 -8.42 8.79 -28.14
CA ALA A 229 -7.79 7.65 -28.78
C ALA A 229 -6.30 7.95 -29.05
N LEU A 230 -5.43 6.98 -28.80
CA LEU A 230 -4.00 7.10 -29.04
C LEU A 230 -3.61 6.32 -30.31
N GLU A 231 -3.50 7.05 -31.41
CA GLU A 231 -3.11 6.49 -32.72
C GLU A 231 -1.70 5.89 -32.67
N ALA A 232 -1.42 4.92 -33.55
CA ALA A 232 -0.08 4.36 -33.71
C ALA A 232 0.94 5.45 -34.08
N ASN A 233 2.11 5.47 -33.43
CA ASN A 233 3.10 6.57 -33.48
C ASN A 233 2.61 7.92 -32.93
N GLY A 234 1.39 7.99 -32.41
CA GLY A 234 0.88 9.18 -31.74
C GLY A 234 1.55 9.33 -30.38
N GLY A 235 2.18 10.49 -30.16
CA GLY A 235 2.64 10.94 -28.85
C GLY A 235 1.83 12.14 -28.39
N ARG A 236 1.45 12.16 -27.11
CA ARG A 236 0.74 13.30 -26.52
C ARG A 236 1.35 13.68 -25.18
N LEU A 237 1.78 14.93 -25.07
CA LEU A 237 2.09 15.54 -23.78
C LEU A 237 0.78 16.04 -23.15
N ILE A 238 0.51 15.58 -21.94
CA ILE A 238 -0.64 15.97 -21.13
C ILE A 238 -0.11 16.80 -19.97
N GLU A 239 -0.65 18.01 -19.84
CA GLU A 239 -0.41 18.87 -18.69
C GLU A 239 -1.71 19.02 -17.87
N LEU A 240 -1.59 18.88 -16.55
CA LEU A 240 -2.71 18.92 -15.62
C LEU A 240 -2.62 20.15 -14.70
N PRO A 241 -3.75 20.59 -14.11
CA PRO A 241 -3.79 21.81 -13.30
C PRO A 241 -2.83 21.83 -12.10
N ASN A 242 -2.55 20.66 -11.50
CA ASN A 242 -1.59 20.53 -10.39
C ASN A 242 -0.12 20.64 -10.86
N GLY A 243 0.14 20.78 -12.16
CA GLY A 243 1.48 20.82 -12.75
C GLY A 243 2.04 19.45 -13.13
N THR A 244 1.26 18.38 -13.01
CA THR A 244 1.65 17.06 -13.53
C THR A 244 1.75 17.09 -15.05
N GLN A 245 2.86 16.58 -15.57
CA GLN A 245 3.20 16.48 -16.98
C GLN A 245 3.55 15.02 -17.33
N VAL A 246 2.72 14.40 -18.17
CA VAL A 246 2.91 13.02 -18.61
C VAL A 246 2.87 12.97 -20.12
N GLU A 247 3.88 12.38 -20.71
CA GLU A 247 3.92 12.06 -22.13
C GLU A 247 3.47 10.61 -22.31
N VAL A 248 2.52 10.37 -23.22
CA VAL A 248 2.00 9.04 -23.54
C VAL A 248 2.17 8.80 -25.03
N THR A 249 2.74 7.65 -25.40
CA THR A 249 3.05 7.26 -26.78
C THR A 249 2.59 5.84 -27.07
N HIS A 250 2.09 5.58 -28.29
CA HIS A 250 1.84 4.21 -28.74
C HIS A 250 2.95 3.76 -29.68
N ASN A 251 3.80 2.84 -29.20
CA ASN A 251 4.97 2.36 -29.94
C ASN A 251 4.56 1.23 -30.91
N PRO A 252 4.72 1.39 -32.23
CA PRO A 252 4.25 0.40 -33.20
C PRO A 252 5.09 -0.88 -33.20
N SER A 253 6.35 -0.81 -32.77
CA SER A 253 7.29 -1.94 -32.79
C SER A 253 6.99 -2.90 -31.64
N THR A 254 6.74 -2.35 -30.45
CA THR A 254 6.43 -3.14 -29.24
C THR A 254 4.93 -3.31 -29.03
N ARG A 255 4.10 -2.52 -29.72
CA ARG A 255 2.63 -2.39 -29.53
C ARG A 255 2.23 -1.99 -28.11
N ALA A 256 3.19 -1.48 -27.33
CA ALA A 256 2.96 -1.06 -25.96
C ALA A 256 2.50 0.40 -25.94
N VAL A 257 1.67 0.72 -24.95
CA VAL A 257 1.47 2.10 -24.54
C VAL A 257 2.62 2.45 -23.61
N GLU A 258 3.41 3.43 -24.00
CA GLU A 258 4.55 3.94 -23.24
C GLU A 258 4.17 5.26 -22.58
N TRP A 259 4.73 5.49 -21.41
CA TRP A 259 4.52 6.70 -20.65
C TRP A 259 5.81 7.19 -20.02
N ARG A 260 5.99 8.51 -20.02
CA ARG A 260 7.09 9.22 -19.39
C ARG A 260 6.54 10.31 -18.49
N VAL A 261 6.75 10.14 -17.18
CA VAL A 261 6.34 11.11 -16.17
C VAL A 261 7.43 12.17 -16.06
N ARG A 262 7.27 13.29 -16.76
CA ARG A 262 8.23 14.40 -16.69
C ARG A 262 8.19 15.05 -15.30
N LYS A 263 6.97 15.25 -14.81
CA LYS A 263 6.65 15.74 -13.46
C LYS A 263 5.32 15.11 -13.04
N GLY A 264 5.19 14.50 -11.87
CA GLY A 264 3.95 13.81 -11.52
C GLY A 264 4.11 12.70 -10.50
N MET A 265 3.01 12.39 -9.81
CA MET A 265 2.77 11.07 -9.24
C MET A 265 1.56 10.48 -9.95
N VAL A 266 1.77 9.37 -10.64
CA VAL A 266 0.79 8.83 -11.59
C VAL A 266 0.50 7.38 -11.25
N ARG A 267 -0.77 7.00 -11.24
CA ARG A 267 -1.22 5.61 -11.23
C ARG A 267 -1.83 5.26 -12.57
N VAL A 268 -1.18 4.37 -13.29
CA VAL A 268 -1.62 3.82 -14.57
C VAL A 268 -2.34 2.49 -14.31
N TRP A 269 -3.51 2.30 -14.90
CA TRP A 269 -4.29 1.06 -14.77
C TRP A 269 -5.04 0.75 -16.06
N VAL A 270 -5.44 -0.51 -16.23
CA VAL A 270 -6.16 -0.97 -17.41
C VAL A 270 -7.66 -0.99 -17.13
N ALA A 271 -8.44 -0.27 -17.92
CA ALA A 271 -9.89 -0.19 -17.77
C ALA A 271 -10.53 -1.59 -17.96
N GLY A 272 -11.36 -1.99 -16.99
CA GLY A 272 -11.95 -3.33 -16.95
C GLY A 272 -11.05 -4.39 -16.32
N PHE A 273 -9.91 -4.02 -15.73
CA PHE A 273 -8.98 -4.94 -15.08
C PHE A 273 -8.45 -4.40 -13.74
N ASP A 274 -9.19 -4.66 -12.67
CA ASP A 274 -8.89 -4.11 -11.33
C ASP A 274 -7.73 -4.82 -10.61
N CYS A 275 -7.23 -5.93 -11.16
CA CYS A 275 -6.18 -6.73 -10.55
C CYS A 275 -4.82 -6.04 -10.57
N TRP A 276 -4.60 -5.00 -11.39
CA TRP A 276 -3.27 -4.48 -11.67
C TRP A 276 -3.27 -2.95 -11.84
N SER A 277 -2.30 -2.29 -11.23
CA SER A 277 -1.96 -0.89 -11.56
C SER A 277 -0.47 -0.63 -11.33
N ALA A 278 0.11 0.28 -12.10
CA ALA A 278 1.48 0.76 -11.94
C ALA A 278 1.49 2.16 -11.34
N MET A 279 2.30 2.40 -10.33
CA MET A 279 2.59 3.72 -9.80
C MET A 279 3.96 4.19 -10.26
N LEU A 280 3.99 5.40 -10.80
CA LEU A 280 5.18 6.07 -11.29
C LEU A 280 5.28 7.47 -10.72
N VAL A 281 6.51 7.92 -10.55
CA VAL A 281 6.84 9.26 -10.06
C VAL A 281 7.70 10.04 -11.06
N SER A 282 7.91 11.33 -10.80
CA SER A 282 8.69 12.23 -11.64
C SER A 282 10.04 11.63 -12.03
N GLY A 283 10.35 11.67 -13.33
CA GLY A 283 11.58 11.16 -13.92
C GLY A 283 11.52 9.68 -14.33
N GLN A 284 10.42 8.97 -14.05
CA GLN A 284 10.25 7.58 -14.44
C GLN A 284 9.54 7.42 -15.78
N SER A 285 9.85 6.31 -16.45
CA SER A 285 9.20 5.88 -17.69
C SER A 285 8.98 4.37 -17.68
N ALA A 286 7.86 3.94 -18.25
CA ALA A 286 7.58 2.54 -18.51
C ALA A 286 6.61 2.41 -19.68
N GLY A 287 6.41 1.18 -20.15
CA GLY A 287 5.31 0.87 -21.05
C GLY A 287 4.60 -0.40 -20.63
N ALA A 288 3.37 -0.57 -21.09
CA ALA A 288 2.67 -1.83 -20.95
C ALA A 288 1.91 -2.26 -22.20
N LEU A 289 1.83 -3.58 -22.33
CA LEU A 289 0.95 -4.30 -23.22
C LEU A 289 -0.02 -5.11 -22.35
N TRP A 290 -1.28 -5.23 -22.76
CA TRP A 290 -2.27 -6.01 -21.99
C TRP A 290 -3.16 -6.86 -22.89
N ASN A 291 -3.64 -7.96 -22.33
CA ASN A 291 -4.64 -8.84 -22.92
C ASN A 291 -5.72 -9.14 -21.88
N LEU A 292 -6.89 -8.51 -22.03
CA LEU A 292 -8.01 -8.65 -21.10
C LEU A 292 -8.62 -10.06 -21.13
N GLU A 293 -8.64 -10.72 -22.28
CA GLU A 293 -9.18 -12.10 -22.41
C GLU A 293 -8.34 -13.11 -21.62
N ARG A 294 -7.03 -12.89 -21.54
CA ARG A 294 -6.09 -13.70 -20.76
C ARG A 294 -5.85 -13.17 -19.34
N GLY A 295 -6.44 -12.03 -18.98
CA GLY A 295 -6.17 -11.35 -17.72
C GLY A 295 -4.68 -11.04 -17.52
N ALA A 296 -3.98 -10.63 -18.58
CA ALA A 296 -2.53 -10.49 -18.59
C ALA A 296 -2.08 -9.04 -18.85
N VAL A 297 -0.99 -8.64 -18.19
CA VAL A 297 -0.32 -7.35 -18.39
C VAL A 297 1.19 -7.57 -18.39
N ASP A 298 1.85 -7.10 -19.44
CA ASP A 298 3.30 -7.10 -19.58
C ASP A 298 3.79 -5.66 -19.45
N LEU A 299 4.62 -5.38 -18.45
CA LEU A 299 5.26 -4.09 -18.18
C LEU A 299 6.73 -4.14 -18.59
N SER A 300 7.21 -3.07 -19.21
CA SER A 300 8.62 -2.77 -19.38
C SER A 300 8.98 -1.50 -18.60
N ASN A 301 9.81 -1.60 -17.57
CA ASN A 301 10.32 -0.42 -16.89
C ASN A 301 11.50 0.16 -17.69
N GLN A 302 11.26 1.31 -18.32
CA GLN A 302 12.19 2.00 -19.20
C GLN A 302 12.95 3.12 -18.48
N SER A 303 12.83 3.23 -17.16
CA SER A 303 13.47 4.28 -16.38
C SER A 303 15.00 4.15 -16.47
N ALA A 304 15.64 5.17 -17.06
CA ALA A 304 17.10 5.24 -17.21
C ALA A 304 17.81 5.54 -15.88
N THR A 305 19.14 5.43 -15.86
CA THR A 305 20.02 5.75 -14.72
C THR A 305 19.84 7.18 -14.15
N ASN A 306 19.24 8.08 -14.91
CA ASN A 306 18.96 9.48 -14.51
C ASN A 306 17.65 9.65 -13.73
N GLY A 307 16.81 8.61 -13.62
CA GLY A 307 15.72 8.59 -12.63
C GLY A 307 16.32 8.53 -11.22
N PHE A 308 15.65 9.15 -10.25
CA PHE A 308 16.02 9.13 -8.82
C PHE A 308 16.68 7.80 -8.47
N ALA A 309 17.98 7.80 -8.14
CA ALA A 309 18.74 6.56 -7.99
C ALA A 309 18.11 5.60 -6.96
N THR A 310 17.27 6.15 -6.07
CA THR A 310 16.65 5.51 -4.91
C THR A 310 15.18 5.13 -5.12
N THR A 311 14.52 5.61 -6.19
CA THR A 311 13.25 5.07 -6.72
C THR A 311 13.36 4.90 -8.24
N ARG A 312 14.21 3.98 -8.70
CA ARG A 312 14.19 3.55 -10.11
C ARG A 312 13.10 2.53 -10.36
N GLU A 313 12.55 1.99 -9.28
CA GLU A 313 11.54 0.96 -9.31
C GLU A 313 10.16 1.56 -9.65
N VAL A 314 9.49 0.93 -10.60
CA VAL A 314 8.06 1.12 -10.80
C VAL A 314 7.33 0.21 -9.82
N LEU A 315 6.44 0.79 -9.03
CA LEU A 315 5.66 0.06 -8.03
C LEU A 315 4.39 -0.49 -8.67
N ILE A 316 4.31 -1.79 -8.83
CA ILE A 316 3.10 -2.47 -9.27
C ILE A 316 2.24 -2.84 -8.08
N ARG A 317 0.96 -2.48 -8.11
CA ARG A 317 -0.05 -2.88 -7.14
C ARG A 317 -0.91 -3.98 -7.73
N ILE A 318 -0.94 -5.13 -7.05
CA ILE A 318 -1.74 -6.29 -7.45
C ILE A 318 -2.93 -6.40 -6.49
N ALA A 319 -4.14 -6.35 -7.06
CA ALA A 319 -5.42 -6.32 -6.35
C ALA A 319 -5.51 -5.23 -5.27
N ASN A 320 -4.68 -4.19 -5.36
CA ASN A 320 -4.42 -3.20 -4.30
C ASN A 320 -4.01 -3.81 -2.95
N ARG A 321 -3.55 -5.06 -2.92
CA ARG A 321 -3.16 -5.82 -1.71
C ARG A 321 -1.67 -6.09 -1.66
N PHE A 322 -1.07 -6.43 -2.78
CA PHE A 322 0.34 -6.78 -2.86
C PHE A 322 1.09 -5.77 -3.72
N SER A 323 2.39 -5.73 -3.53
CA SER A 323 3.27 -4.83 -4.24
C SER A 323 4.36 -5.61 -4.94
N ALA A 324 4.65 -5.30 -6.19
CA ALA A 324 5.89 -5.70 -6.84
C ALA A 324 6.73 -4.46 -7.15
N SER A 325 7.97 -4.49 -6.72
CA SER A 325 8.97 -3.45 -7.00
C SER A 325 9.76 -3.89 -8.23
N VAL A 326 9.56 -3.20 -9.35
CA VAL A 326 10.13 -3.56 -10.66
C VAL A 326 11.26 -2.59 -11.00
N PRO A 327 12.55 -2.98 -10.93
CA PRO A 327 13.68 -2.10 -11.20
C PRO A 327 13.74 -1.55 -12.62
N GLY A 328 14.50 -0.48 -12.82
CA GLY A 328 14.75 0.09 -14.15
C GLY A 328 15.42 -0.92 -15.08
N SER A 329 15.05 -0.89 -16.36
CA SER A 329 15.48 -1.84 -17.41
C SER A 329 14.99 -3.29 -17.22
N THR A 330 14.03 -3.54 -16.32
CA THR A 330 13.42 -4.84 -16.10
C THR A 330 12.07 -4.94 -16.82
N THR A 331 11.75 -6.12 -17.36
CA THR A 331 10.37 -6.44 -17.78
C THR A 331 9.67 -7.31 -16.74
N PHE A 332 8.37 -7.13 -16.60
CA PHE A 332 7.54 -7.79 -15.61
C PHE A 332 6.21 -8.19 -16.25
N GLN A 333 5.91 -9.47 -16.26
CA GLN A 333 4.65 -10.01 -16.77
C GLN A 333 3.80 -10.51 -15.60
N TYR A 334 2.51 -10.19 -15.67
CA TYR A 334 1.47 -10.59 -14.74
C TYR A 334 0.34 -11.29 -15.49
N ILE A 335 -0.10 -12.44 -15.00
CA ILE A 335 -1.26 -13.17 -15.52
C ILE A 335 -2.15 -13.54 -14.35
N ASN A 336 -3.37 -13.00 -14.32
CA ASN A 336 -4.37 -13.39 -13.33
C ASN A 336 -4.83 -14.82 -13.59
N VAL A 337 -4.78 -15.67 -12.55
CA VAL A 337 -5.29 -17.04 -12.60
C VAL A 337 -6.66 -17.11 -11.91
N GLN A 338 -6.81 -16.50 -10.75
CA GLN A 338 -8.07 -16.54 -9.99
C GLN A 338 -8.24 -15.34 -9.05
N ASN A 339 -9.35 -14.61 -9.22
CA ASN A 339 -9.82 -13.55 -8.31
C ASN A 339 -8.74 -12.52 -7.90
N CYS A 340 -7.77 -12.22 -8.77
CA CYS A 340 -6.59 -11.37 -8.51
C CYS A 340 -5.65 -11.85 -7.38
N SER A 341 -6.04 -12.87 -6.61
CA SER A 341 -5.33 -13.44 -5.48
C SER A 341 -4.31 -14.51 -5.89
N THR A 342 -4.62 -15.25 -6.96
CA THR A 342 -3.73 -16.23 -7.57
C THR A 342 -3.32 -15.70 -8.93
N PHE A 343 -2.02 -15.60 -9.15
CA PHE A 343 -1.48 -15.07 -10.39
C PHE A 343 -0.15 -15.73 -10.71
N VAL A 344 0.20 -15.78 -11.99
CA VAL A 344 1.55 -16.10 -12.43
C VAL A 344 2.28 -14.80 -12.71
N ALA A 345 3.50 -14.68 -12.21
CA ALA A 345 4.37 -13.59 -12.57
C ALA A 345 5.71 -14.10 -13.06
N SER A 346 6.25 -13.42 -14.07
CA SER A 346 7.59 -13.67 -14.61
C SER A 346 8.28 -12.32 -14.83
N ALA A 347 9.61 -12.33 -14.87
CA ALA A 347 10.38 -11.13 -15.11
C ALA A 347 11.65 -11.43 -15.90
N ASN A 348 12.11 -10.45 -16.66
CA ASN A 348 13.47 -10.40 -17.19
C ASN A 348 14.24 -9.33 -16.40
N GLY A 349 14.84 -9.76 -15.29
CA GLY A 349 15.47 -8.91 -14.27
C GLY A 349 14.96 -9.24 -12.86
N PRO A 350 15.61 -8.76 -11.80
CA PRO A 350 15.21 -9.05 -10.42
C PRO A 350 13.96 -8.25 -10.04
N VAL A 351 12.83 -8.91 -9.77
CA VAL A 351 11.61 -8.26 -9.26
C VAL A 351 11.33 -8.75 -7.85
N ASP A 352 11.07 -7.80 -6.95
CA ASP A 352 10.77 -8.09 -5.55
C ASP A 352 9.28 -7.91 -5.26
N PHE A 353 8.65 -8.97 -4.77
CA PHE A 353 7.29 -8.98 -4.29
C PHE A 353 7.25 -8.79 -2.79
N PHE A 354 6.43 -7.86 -2.34
CA PHE A 354 6.19 -7.59 -0.93
C PHE A 354 4.75 -7.92 -0.59
N ASN A 355 4.59 -8.79 0.42
CA ASN A 355 3.32 -9.04 1.05
C ASN A 355 3.20 -8.20 2.33
N PRO A 356 2.31 -7.18 2.37
CA PRO A 356 2.19 -6.31 3.54
C PRO A 356 1.62 -7.04 4.78
N VAL A 357 0.95 -8.19 4.60
CA VAL A 357 0.40 -8.98 5.71
C VAL A 357 1.51 -9.78 6.39
N SER A 358 2.27 -10.57 5.63
CA SER A 358 3.34 -11.40 6.20
C SER A 358 4.67 -10.66 6.38
N ARG A 359 4.79 -9.44 5.84
CA ARG A 359 6.04 -8.66 5.75
C ARG A 359 7.18 -9.37 5.00
N GLN A 360 6.88 -10.44 4.27
CA GLN A 360 7.86 -11.18 3.51
C GLN A 360 8.13 -10.54 2.16
N ILE A 361 9.39 -10.65 1.73
CA ILE A 361 9.84 -10.29 0.39
C ILE A 361 10.19 -11.57 -0.35
N ALA A 362 9.58 -11.77 -1.51
CA ALA A 362 9.91 -12.84 -2.43
C ALA A 362 10.53 -12.25 -3.71
N ARG A 363 11.67 -12.79 -4.14
CA ARG A 363 12.32 -12.36 -5.37
C ARG A 363 12.02 -13.34 -6.50
N ILE A 364 11.57 -12.83 -7.65
CA ILE A 364 11.57 -13.60 -8.89
C ILE A 364 12.78 -13.21 -9.73
N GLY A 365 13.47 -14.23 -10.22
CA GLY A 365 14.60 -14.09 -11.14
C GLY A 365 14.17 -14.22 -12.60
N THR A 366 15.17 -14.10 -13.48
CA THR A 366 15.05 -14.29 -14.93
C THR A 366 14.47 -15.68 -15.27
N GLU A 367 13.41 -15.70 -16.07
CA GLU A 367 12.96 -16.79 -16.95
C GLU A 367 11.94 -17.84 -16.45
N ALA A 368 11.63 -17.98 -15.16
CA ALA A 368 10.60 -18.93 -14.70
C ALA A 368 9.31 -18.24 -14.21
N GLY A 369 8.19 -18.55 -14.86
CA GLY A 369 6.86 -18.16 -14.38
C GLY A 369 6.61 -18.71 -12.98
N THR A 370 6.53 -17.82 -11.99
CA THR A 370 6.29 -18.17 -10.60
C THR A 370 4.82 -17.95 -10.29
N THR A 371 4.14 -19.00 -9.81
CA THR A 371 2.77 -18.87 -9.32
C THR A 371 2.80 -18.30 -7.92
N PHE A 372 2.02 -17.25 -7.70
CA PHE A 372 1.79 -16.64 -6.41
C PHE A 372 0.37 -16.94 -5.94
N ARG A 373 0.23 -17.17 -4.63
CA ARG A 373 -1.05 -17.15 -3.92
C ARG A 373 -0.96 -16.14 -2.80
N SER A 374 -1.83 -15.13 -2.86
CA SER A 374 -1.86 -14.04 -1.88
C SER A 374 -0.49 -13.36 -1.67
N GLY A 375 0.24 -13.13 -2.77
CA GLY A 375 1.54 -12.43 -2.74
C GLY A 375 2.72 -13.25 -2.23
N VAL A 376 2.54 -14.55 -1.96
CA VAL A 376 3.63 -15.48 -1.58
C VAL A 376 3.86 -16.49 -2.71
N PRO A 377 5.11 -16.83 -3.07
CA PRO A 377 5.38 -17.91 -4.02
C PRO A 377 4.73 -19.21 -3.54
N ALA A 378 3.96 -19.83 -4.41
CA ALA A 378 3.44 -21.17 -4.13
C ALA A 378 4.63 -22.14 -4.15
N ILE A 379 4.94 -22.75 -3.00
CA ILE A 379 6.09 -23.67 -2.84
C ILE A 379 5.96 -24.92 -3.71
N ASN A 380 4.78 -25.18 -4.28
CA ASN A 380 4.65 -26.10 -5.39
C ASN A 380 3.36 -25.76 -6.15
N PRO A 381 3.41 -25.19 -7.37
CA PRO A 381 2.20 -24.92 -8.13
C PRO A 381 1.42 -26.20 -8.49
N ASN A 382 2.05 -27.37 -8.33
CA ASN A 382 1.55 -28.68 -8.74
C ASN A 382 1.57 -29.76 -7.63
N THR A 383 1.71 -29.46 -6.33
CA THR A 383 1.27 -30.47 -5.35
C THR A 383 -0.25 -30.37 -5.28
N PRO A 384 -1.02 -31.32 -5.84
CA PRO A 384 -2.46 -31.31 -5.66
C PRO A 384 -2.74 -31.28 -4.16
N PHE A 385 -3.59 -30.36 -3.72
CA PHE A 385 -4.17 -30.49 -2.40
C PHE A 385 -4.92 -31.82 -2.38
N ASN A 386 -4.74 -32.59 -1.32
CA ASN A 386 -5.62 -33.72 -1.10
C ASN A 386 -7.01 -33.15 -0.83
N SER A 387 -7.92 -33.37 -1.79
CA SER A 387 -9.28 -32.86 -1.73
C SER A 387 -10.11 -33.85 -0.95
N ILE A 388 -10.59 -33.43 0.20
CA ILE A 388 -11.46 -34.24 1.06
C ILE A 388 -12.75 -33.49 1.35
N GLN A 389 -13.84 -34.23 1.45
CA GLN A 389 -15.13 -33.75 1.90
C GLN A 389 -15.40 -34.32 3.28
N MET A 390 -15.69 -33.44 4.24
CA MET A 390 -16.08 -33.79 5.59
C MET A 390 -17.58 -33.58 5.76
N ASN A 391 -18.25 -34.63 6.19
CA ASN A 391 -19.70 -34.68 6.33
C ASN A 391 -20.07 -35.32 7.67
N TRP A 392 -20.77 -34.56 8.51
CA TRP A 392 -21.27 -35.05 9.79
C TRP A 392 -22.58 -34.34 10.13
N ASP A 393 -23.44 -35.04 10.85
CA ASP A 393 -24.61 -34.49 11.53
C ASP A 393 -24.28 -34.36 13.04
N ASP A 394 -25.04 -33.55 13.78
CA ASP A 394 -24.79 -33.31 15.21
C ASP A 394 -24.79 -34.63 16.01
N GLY A 395 -23.62 -35.00 16.55
CA GLY A 395 -23.43 -36.24 17.32
C GLY A 395 -23.42 -37.53 16.48
N GLY A 396 -23.48 -37.42 15.15
CA GLY A 396 -23.35 -38.55 14.22
C GLY A 396 -21.90 -38.91 13.91
N ASP A 397 -21.69 -39.96 13.12
CA ASP A 397 -20.34 -40.30 12.64
C ASP A 397 -19.86 -39.28 11.59
N LEU A 398 -18.61 -38.87 11.70
CA LEU A 398 -17.94 -38.08 10.68
C LEU A 398 -17.53 -38.98 9.51
N ARG A 399 -18.00 -38.64 8.31
CA ARG A 399 -17.59 -39.26 7.05
C ARG A 399 -16.61 -38.35 6.34
N ILE A 400 -15.47 -38.90 5.98
CA ILE A 400 -14.43 -38.21 5.20
C ILE A 400 -14.25 -38.98 3.91
N THR A 401 -14.50 -38.32 2.79
CA THR A 401 -14.41 -38.94 1.45
C THR A 401 -13.57 -38.07 0.53
N GLY A 402 -12.79 -38.64 -0.38
CA GLY A 402 -12.02 -37.86 -1.35
C GLY A 402 -10.71 -38.53 -1.77
N THR A 403 -9.74 -37.73 -2.18
CA THR A 403 -8.46 -38.24 -2.73
C THR A 403 -7.62 -38.99 -1.71
N SER A 404 -7.91 -38.85 -0.42
CA SER A 404 -7.26 -39.59 0.65
C SER A 404 -7.98 -40.88 1.04
N GLY A 405 -9.11 -41.22 0.42
CA GLY A 405 -9.92 -42.40 0.72
C GLY A 405 -11.19 -42.10 1.52
N ASP A 406 -11.96 -43.16 1.79
CA ASP A 406 -13.24 -43.10 2.50
C ASP A 406 -13.09 -43.60 3.94
N PHE A 407 -13.28 -42.70 4.90
CA PHE A 407 -13.13 -42.98 6.33
C PHE A 407 -14.38 -42.62 7.11
N LYS A 408 -14.58 -43.38 8.19
CA LYS A 408 -15.63 -43.16 9.17
C LYS A 408 -14.99 -42.97 10.54
N VAL A 409 -15.19 -41.80 11.15
CA VAL A 409 -14.67 -41.44 12.47
C VAL A 409 -15.86 -41.22 13.41
N SER A 410 -15.97 -42.06 14.43
CA SER A 410 -17.05 -41.96 15.42
C SER A 410 -16.73 -40.91 16.50
N PRO A 411 -17.74 -40.32 17.16
CA PRO A 411 -17.50 -39.45 18.31
C PRO A 411 -16.66 -40.16 19.39
N LYS A 412 -15.86 -39.40 20.13
CA LYS A 412 -14.90 -39.89 21.15
C LYS A 412 -13.78 -40.76 20.60
N THR A 413 -13.44 -40.61 19.32
CA THR A 413 -12.35 -41.35 18.71
C THR A 413 -11.30 -40.42 18.13
N ARG A 414 -10.04 -40.85 18.24
CA ARG A 414 -8.92 -40.25 17.55
C ARG A 414 -8.42 -41.26 16.53
N GLN A 415 -8.38 -40.86 15.27
CA GLN A 415 -7.96 -41.72 14.17
C GLN A 415 -6.87 -41.04 13.35
N VAL A 416 -5.87 -41.82 12.95
CA VAL A 416 -4.88 -41.42 11.94
C VAL A 416 -5.39 -41.96 10.60
N LEU A 417 -5.79 -41.06 9.72
CA LEU A 417 -6.20 -41.39 8.36
C LEU A 417 -4.95 -41.45 7.49
N ARG A 418 -4.81 -42.53 6.73
CA ARG A 418 -3.71 -42.74 5.80
C ARG A 418 -4.30 -42.93 4.41
N GLY A 419 -4.05 -41.97 3.53
CA GLY A 419 -4.52 -42.01 2.15
C GLY A 419 -3.51 -42.62 1.19
N ASP A 420 -3.93 -42.74 -0.07
CA ASP A 420 -3.24 -43.54 -1.10
C ASP A 420 -1.86 -42.99 -1.53
N ASN A 421 -1.53 -41.73 -1.18
CA ASN A 421 -0.27 -41.06 -1.54
C ASN A 421 0.63 -40.76 -0.32
N ASP A 422 0.65 -41.65 0.68
CA ASP A 422 1.33 -41.43 1.97
C ASP A 422 0.88 -40.16 2.73
N SER A 423 -0.27 -39.58 2.33
CA SER A 423 -0.89 -38.45 2.97
C SER A 423 -1.49 -38.89 4.30
N GLN A 424 -1.14 -38.20 5.39
CA GLN A 424 -1.62 -38.53 6.72
C GLN A 424 -2.34 -37.32 7.33
N MET A 425 -3.51 -37.59 7.91
CA MET A 425 -4.28 -36.60 8.68
C MET A 425 -4.71 -37.23 9.99
N VAL A 426 -4.53 -36.52 11.09
CA VAL A 426 -5.10 -36.90 12.38
C VAL A 426 -6.44 -36.22 12.51
N VAL A 427 -7.45 -37.01 12.85
CA VAL A 427 -8.78 -36.52 13.21
C VAL A 427 -9.10 -36.94 14.63
N ASN A 428 -9.38 -35.98 15.49
CA ASN A 428 -9.85 -36.21 16.85
C ASN A 428 -11.29 -35.69 16.95
N TYR A 429 -12.25 -36.61 17.10
CA TYR A 429 -13.64 -36.26 17.28
C TYR A 429 -13.98 -36.35 18.77
N THR A 430 -14.17 -35.21 19.43
CA THR A 430 -14.41 -35.13 20.86
C THR A 430 -15.82 -35.57 21.25
N ASP A 431 -16.05 -35.72 22.56
CA ASP A 431 -17.37 -35.91 23.15
C ASP A 431 -18.27 -34.67 23.09
N THR A 432 -17.68 -33.48 22.97
CA THR A 432 -18.38 -32.20 22.86
C THR A 432 -18.86 -31.88 21.45
N GLY A 433 -18.56 -32.74 20.46
CA GLY A 433 -18.92 -32.49 19.07
C GLY A 433 -17.87 -31.69 18.28
N LEU A 434 -16.75 -31.32 18.89
CA LEU A 434 -15.62 -30.65 18.24
C LEU A 434 -14.84 -31.67 17.41
N ILE A 435 -14.55 -31.32 16.16
CA ILE A 435 -13.71 -32.12 15.26
C ILE A 435 -12.40 -31.38 15.08
N GLU A 436 -11.32 -31.93 15.60
CA GLU A 436 -9.98 -31.39 15.42
C GLU A 436 -9.29 -32.17 14.29
N VAL A 437 -8.83 -31.44 13.28
CA VAL A 437 -8.06 -31.98 12.16
C VAL A 437 -6.65 -31.43 12.21
N GLN A 438 -5.66 -32.29 11.93
CA GLN A 438 -4.27 -31.88 11.80
C GLN A 438 -3.65 -32.60 10.61
N SER A 439 -3.06 -31.83 9.69
CA SER A 439 -2.25 -32.41 8.63
C SER A 439 -0.91 -32.90 9.20
N VAL A 440 -0.57 -34.16 8.93
CA VAL A 440 0.70 -34.76 9.36
C VAL A 440 1.69 -34.84 8.20
N SER A 441 1.22 -35.21 7.01
CA SER A 441 2.01 -35.21 5.77
C SER A 441 1.09 -34.81 4.61
N SER A 442 1.49 -33.81 3.80
CA SER A 442 0.74 -33.13 2.71
C SER A 442 -0.16 -31.94 3.09
N ALA A 443 -0.61 -31.18 2.07
CA ALA A 443 -1.58 -30.09 2.23
C ALA A 443 -2.99 -30.58 1.85
N TYR A 444 -4.02 -30.07 2.54
CA TYR A 444 -5.41 -30.48 2.36
C TYR A 444 -6.31 -29.33 1.93
N GLN A 445 -7.23 -29.65 1.01
CA GLN A 445 -8.38 -28.82 0.68
C GLN A 445 -9.62 -29.55 1.18
N ILE A 446 -10.33 -28.91 2.10
CA ILE A 446 -11.41 -29.53 2.87
C ILE A 446 -12.72 -28.86 2.53
N GLU A 447 -13.66 -29.61 1.98
CA GLU A 447 -15.05 -29.19 1.84
C GLU A 447 -15.82 -29.58 3.10
N LEU A 448 -16.35 -28.59 3.81
CA LEU A 448 -17.12 -28.80 5.02
C LEU A 448 -18.61 -28.77 4.66
N ARG A 449 -19.31 -29.90 4.69
CA ARG A 449 -20.73 -29.94 4.29
C ARG A 449 -21.62 -28.91 5.00
N PRO A 450 -21.44 -28.58 6.29
CA PRO A 450 -22.22 -27.53 6.93
C PRO A 450 -22.11 -26.15 6.25
N LEU A 451 -21.03 -25.90 5.51
CA LEU A 451 -20.79 -24.69 4.73
C LEU A 451 -20.80 -25.03 3.23
N LYS A 452 -21.97 -24.91 2.61
CA LYS A 452 -22.12 -25.29 1.20
C LYS A 452 -21.18 -24.48 0.30
N ASP A 453 -20.44 -25.17 -0.56
CA ASP A 453 -19.51 -24.60 -1.55
C ASP A 453 -18.32 -23.81 -0.93
N TRP A 454 -18.08 -23.94 0.38
CA TRP A 454 -16.88 -23.42 1.03
C TRP A 454 -15.75 -24.45 1.02
N GLN A 455 -14.53 -23.96 0.85
CA GLN A 455 -13.32 -24.78 0.87
C GLN A 455 -12.34 -24.25 1.91
N VAL A 456 -11.78 -25.12 2.74
CA VAL A 456 -10.74 -24.77 3.70
C VAL A 456 -9.41 -25.30 3.23
N ARG A 457 -8.38 -24.46 3.20
CA ARG A 457 -7.02 -24.85 2.85
C ARG A 457 -6.15 -24.88 4.09
N MET A 458 -5.49 -26.02 4.28
CA MET A 458 -4.60 -26.30 5.40
C MET A 458 -3.25 -26.78 4.86
N GLY A 459 -2.16 -26.19 5.33
CA GLY A 459 -0.80 -26.62 4.99
C GLY A 459 -0.41 -27.92 5.68
N GLU A 460 0.74 -28.47 5.30
CA GLU A 460 1.35 -29.58 6.04
C GLU A 460 1.77 -29.12 7.45
N GLY A 461 1.45 -29.92 8.46
CA GLY A 461 1.72 -29.59 9.87
C GLY A 461 0.66 -28.70 10.55
N ASP A 462 -0.17 -27.99 9.76
CA ASP A 462 -1.23 -27.13 10.29
C ASP A 462 -2.41 -27.96 10.83
N GLY A 463 -3.18 -27.37 11.75
CA GLY A 463 -4.40 -27.95 12.30
C GLY A 463 -5.51 -26.94 12.53
N MET A 464 -6.74 -27.43 12.66
CA MET A 464 -7.95 -26.65 12.88
C MET A 464 -8.96 -27.45 13.70
N GLY A 465 -9.68 -26.79 14.61
CA GLY A 465 -10.90 -27.31 15.22
C GLY A 465 -12.13 -26.79 14.48
N VAL A 466 -13.12 -27.64 14.21
CA VAL A 466 -14.41 -27.24 13.61
C VAL A 466 -15.57 -27.79 14.43
N PHE A 467 -16.62 -26.99 14.52
CA PHE A 467 -17.87 -27.35 15.18
C PHE A 467 -19.05 -26.77 14.42
N HIS A 468 -20.16 -27.48 14.43
CA HIS A 468 -21.42 -27.05 13.85
C HIS A 468 -22.55 -27.45 14.80
N ASP A 469 -23.47 -26.52 15.06
CA ASP A 469 -24.74 -26.79 15.72
C ASP A 469 -25.87 -26.59 14.71
N SER A 470 -26.39 -27.70 14.18
CA SER A 470 -27.45 -27.68 13.16
C SER A 470 -28.76 -27.08 13.66
N ARG A 471 -29.00 -27.03 14.97
CA ARG A 471 -30.21 -26.45 15.56
C ARG A 471 -30.20 -24.93 15.50
N THR A 472 -29.03 -24.33 15.70
CA THR A 472 -28.85 -22.87 15.69
C THR A 472 -28.29 -22.36 14.36
N GLY A 473 -27.79 -23.25 13.50
CA GLY A 473 -27.15 -22.91 12.23
C GLY A 473 -25.76 -22.29 12.40
N VAL A 474 -25.19 -22.36 13.62
CA VAL A 474 -23.89 -21.76 13.94
C VAL A 474 -22.79 -22.76 13.63
N PHE A 475 -21.85 -22.34 12.79
CA PHE A 475 -20.57 -22.99 12.55
C PHE A 475 -19.45 -22.14 13.15
N TYR A 476 -18.48 -22.76 13.79
CA TYR A 476 -17.22 -22.07 14.09
C TYR A 476 -16.02 -22.95 13.80
N ALA A 477 -14.90 -22.30 13.50
CA ALA A 477 -13.63 -22.95 13.32
C ALA A 477 -12.50 -22.16 13.97
N THR A 478 -11.56 -22.87 14.58
CA THR A 478 -10.40 -22.32 15.27
C THR A 478 -9.12 -22.85 14.65
N ALA A 479 -8.19 -21.96 14.30
CA ALA A 479 -6.87 -22.39 13.84
C ALA A 479 -6.02 -22.80 15.05
N ASN A 480 -5.31 -23.92 14.95
CA ASN A 480 -4.43 -24.36 16.03
C ASN A 480 -3.34 -23.26 16.27
N PRO A 481 -3.12 -22.83 17.53
CA PRO A 481 -2.10 -21.83 17.86
C PRO A 481 -0.68 -22.18 17.40
N ALA A 482 -0.40 -23.46 17.20
CA ALA A 482 0.90 -23.95 16.73
C ALA A 482 1.10 -23.88 15.21
N ASN A 483 0.09 -23.45 14.43
CA ASN A 483 0.20 -23.37 12.98
C ASN A 483 1.29 -22.39 12.54
N ALA A 484 2.00 -22.73 11.46
CA ALA A 484 3.01 -21.86 10.87
C ALA A 484 2.39 -20.79 9.96
N ALA A 485 1.18 -21.02 9.46
CA ALA A 485 0.43 -20.13 8.58
C ALA A 485 -1.06 -20.05 8.96
N PRO A 486 -1.79 -19.02 8.50
CA PRO A 486 -3.24 -18.94 8.68
C PRO A 486 -3.98 -20.05 7.93
N VAL A 487 -5.06 -20.55 8.52
CA VAL A 487 -6.01 -21.42 7.83
C VAL A 487 -6.90 -20.55 6.92
N VAL A 488 -7.01 -20.92 5.65
CA VAL A 488 -7.72 -20.09 4.66
C VAL A 488 -9.06 -20.72 4.30
N PHE A 489 -10.14 -20.03 4.57
CA PHE A 489 -11.47 -20.36 4.07
C PHE A 489 -11.64 -19.70 2.72
N GLN A 490 -12.25 -20.38 1.76
CA GLN A 490 -12.61 -19.87 0.45
C GLN A 490 -14.11 -19.97 0.33
N THR A 491 -14.73 -18.83 0.11
CA THR A 491 -16.18 -18.71 -0.06
C THR A 491 -16.55 -18.85 -1.53
N PRO A 492 -17.76 -19.32 -1.86
CA PRO A 492 -18.25 -19.41 -3.24
C PRO A 492 -18.33 -18.04 -3.92
N GLU A 493 -18.44 -16.96 -3.14
CA GLU A 493 -18.45 -15.57 -3.63
C GLU A 493 -17.03 -15.02 -3.93
N GLY A 494 -15.99 -15.83 -3.75
CA GLY A 494 -14.61 -15.48 -4.06
C GLY A 494 -13.87 -14.69 -2.97
N PHE A 495 -14.51 -14.44 -1.82
CA PHE A 495 -13.86 -13.96 -0.62
C PHE A 495 -13.06 -15.09 0.05
N SER A 496 -11.94 -14.77 0.70
CA SER A 496 -11.09 -15.79 1.34
C SER A 496 -10.68 -15.38 2.76
N PRO A 497 -11.55 -15.60 3.77
CA PRO A 497 -11.22 -15.39 5.17
C PRO A 497 -9.94 -16.11 5.58
N GLN A 498 -9.09 -15.44 6.35
CA GLN A 498 -7.91 -16.06 6.95
C GLN A 498 -8.06 -16.11 8.47
N VAL A 499 -7.88 -17.29 9.05
CA VAL A 499 -7.88 -17.50 10.50
C VAL A 499 -6.43 -17.71 10.92
N ASN A 500 -5.84 -16.66 11.51
CA ASN A 500 -4.48 -16.70 12.04
C ASN A 500 -4.35 -17.75 13.15
N PRO A 501 -3.15 -18.28 13.43
CA PRO A 501 -2.94 -19.23 14.53
C PRO A 501 -3.57 -18.74 15.85
N GLY A 502 -4.42 -19.56 16.46
CA GLY A 502 -5.17 -19.24 17.68
C GLY A 502 -6.38 -18.32 17.48
N GLY A 503 -6.66 -17.88 16.26
CA GLY A 503 -7.87 -17.13 15.90
C GLY A 503 -9.07 -18.03 15.64
N MET A 504 -10.24 -17.40 15.52
CA MET A 504 -11.52 -18.06 15.28
C MET A 504 -12.32 -17.37 14.17
N ILE A 505 -13.04 -18.17 13.38
CA ILE A 505 -14.12 -17.72 12.50
C ILE A 505 -15.45 -18.31 12.97
N THR A 506 -16.47 -17.47 13.06
CA THR A 506 -17.85 -17.91 13.31
C THR A 506 -18.72 -17.54 12.12
N VAL A 507 -19.49 -18.50 11.62
CA VAL A 507 -20.42 -18.36 10.50
C VAL A 507 -21.81 -18.76 10.96
N ILE A 508 -22.77 -17.85 10.86
CA ILE A 508 -24.18 -18.13 11.14
C ILE A 508 -24.89 -18.38 9.81
N THR A 509 -25.36 -19.62 9.61
CA THR A 509 -26.08 -20.05 8.40
C THR A 509 -27.59 -20.12 8.66
N THR A 510 -28.39 -19.91 7.63
CA THR A 510 -29.83 -20.26 7.69
C THR A 510 -30.01 -21.76 7.47
N GLN A 511 -31.09 -22.34 8.02
CA GLN A 511 -31.37 -23.78 7.94
C GLN A 511 -31.10 -24.34 6.52
N GLY A 512 -30.16 -25.28 6.42
CA GLY A 512 -29.78 -25.92 5.15
C GLY A 512 -28.41 -25.53 4.56
N GLY A 513 -27.58 -24.74 5.26
CA GLY A 513 -26.16 -24.53 4.91
C GLY A 513 -25.90 -23.71 3.63
N ALA A 514 -26.94 -23.16 3.00
CA ALA A 514 -26.81 -22.24 1.87
C ALA A 514 -26.85 -20.78 2.36
N LEU A 515 -25.93 -19.95 1.88
CA LEU A 515 -25.99 -18.50 2.03
C LEU A 515 -27.09 -17.97 1.07
N PRO A 516 -28.17 -17.33 1.56
CA PRO A 516 -29.20 -16.79 0.69
C PRO A 516 -28.65 -15.57 -0.06
N SER A 517 -28.30 -15.78 -1.33
CA SER A 517 -27.59 -14.82 -2.19
C SER A 517 -28.36 -13.53 -2.53
N ARG A 518 -29.50 -13.22 -1.89
CA ARG A 518 -30.31 -12.03 -2.22
C ARG A 518 -31.05 -11.33 -1.07
N LEU A 519 -30.83 -11.67 0.19
CA LEU A 519 -31.40 -10.93 1.34
C LEU A 519 -30.33 -10.75 2.41
N MET A 520 -30.26 -9.57 3.01
CA MET A 520 -29.31 -9.22 4.08
C MET A 520 -29.34 -10.27 5.20
N GLY A 521 -28.18 -10.81 5.59
CA GLY A 521 -28.05 -11.55 6.85
C GLY A 521 -27.13 -12.77 6.81
N SER A 522 -25.82 -12.56 6.67
CA SER A 522 -24.83 -13.52 7.19
C SER A 522 -23.77 -12.72 7.92
N VAL A 523 -23.65 -12.95 9.22
CA VAL A 523 -22.69 -12.25 10.07
C VAL A 523 -21.51 -13.20 10.28
N VAL A 524 -20.37 -12.82 9.71
CA VAL A 524 -19.09 -13.51 9.96
C VAL A 524 -18.37 -12.73 11.04
N PHE A 525 -18.18 -13.35 12.21
CA PHE A 525 -17.40 -12.76 13.30
C PHE A 525 -15.96 -13.24 13.21
N TYR A 526 -15.03 -12.28 13.32
CA TYR A 526 -13.59 -12.51 13.34
C TYR A 526 -13.05 -12.12 14.71
N GLU A 527 -12.42 -13.07 15.39
CA GLU A 527 -11.64 -12.77 16.59
C GLU A 527 -10.15 -13.00 16.27
N GLN A 528 -9.37 -11.91 16.29
CA GLN A 528 -7.92 -12.01 16.18
C GLN A 528 -7.36 -12.61 17.46
N GLY A 529 -6.86 -13.84 17.39
CA GLY A 529 -6.04 -14.44 18.43
C GLY A 529 -4.70 -13.72 18.53
N GLY A 530 -4.55 -12.85 19.53
CA GLY A 530 -3.27 -12.31 19.96
C GLY A 530 -2.86 -12.96 21.28
N VAL A 531 -1.67 -13.56 21.32
CA VAL A 531 -1.06 -13.99 22.58
C VAL A 531 -0.63 -12.72 23.32
N GLY A 532 -1.48 -12.24 24.22
CA GLY A 532 -1.18 -11.17 25.18
C GLY A 532 -2.12 -9.96 25.09
N GLY A 533 -2.96 -9.80 26.11
CA GLY A 533 -3.77 -8.59 26.34
C GLY A 533 -5.27 -8.87 26.36
N GLY A 534 -5.85 -9.01 27.55
CA GLY A 534 -7.26 -9.35 27.74
C GLY A 534 -8.23 -8.30 27.18
N THR A 535 -9.22 -8.77 26.44
CA THR A 535 -10.58 -8.26 26.48
C THR A 535 -11.52 -9.46 26.32
N VAL A 536 -12.12 -9.87 27.44
CA VAL A 536 -13.16 -10.89 27.51
C VAL A 536 -14.47 -10.23 27.04
N PHE A 537 -14.99 -10.61 25.88
CA PHE A 537 -16.43 -10.50 25.62
C PHE A 537 -17.06 -11.87 25.84
N GLY A 538 -17.32 -12.14 27.11
CA GLY A 538 -17.93 -13.37 27.58
C GLY A 538 -18.77 -13.06 28.80
N SER A 539 -19.95 -12.48 28.58
CA SER A 539 -21.07 -12.63 29.52
C SER A 539 -22.32 -12.94 28.73
N ALA A 540 -23.05 -13.94 29.21
CA ALA A 540 -24.10 -14.67 28.51
C ALA A 540 -25.13 -13.75 27.82
N VAL A 541 -25.35 -13.96 26.51
CA VAL A 541 -26.50 -13.39 25.82
C VAL A 541 -27.73 -14.20 26.23
N GLN A 542 -28.53 -13.65 27.14
CA GLN A 542 -29.91 -14.10 27.35
C GLN A 542 -30.77 -13.81 26.11
N PRO A 543 -31.80 -14.63 25.79
CA PRO A 543 -32.36 -14.70 24.44
C PRO A 543 -33.25 -13.53 24.00
N ASN A 544 -33.46 -12.51 24.83
CA ASN A 544 -34.40 -11.44 24.53
C ASN A 544 -33.88 -10.11 25.07
N LEU A 545 -33.19 -9.35 24.22
CA LEU A 545 -33.08 -7.89 24.19
C LEU A 545 -31.99 -7.52 23.17
N LEU A 546 -32.40 -6.98 22.01
CA LEU A 546 -31.45 -6.34 21.08
C LEU A 546 -30.94 -5.04 21.72
N PRO A 547 -29.61 -4.83 21.88
CA PRO A 547 -29.10 -3.53 22.26
C PRO A 547 -29.15 -2.60 21.04
N VAL A 548 -30.02 -1.60 21.15
CA VAL A 548 -30.00 -0.41 20.30
C VAL A 548 -28.71 0.37 20.63
N GLY A 549 -27.83 0.51 19.64
CA GLY A 549 -26.68 1.43 19.72
C GLY A 549 -25.33 0.74 19.79
N ALA A 550 -24.82 0.29 18.64
CA ALA A 550 -23.38 0.15 18.42
C ALA A 550 -23.04 0.86 17.11
N ALA A 551 -22.26 1.94 17.24
CA ALA A 551 -21.82 2.78 16.15
C ALA A 551 -21.01 1.99 15.12
N SER A 552 -21.27 2.27 13.84
CA SER A 552 -20.49 1.80 12.71
C SER A 552 -19.01 2.13 12.87
N LEU A 553 -18.18 1.12 13.15
CA LEU A 553 -16.74 1.16 12.93
C LEU A 553 -16.48 1.02 11.42
N ASN A 554 -16.73 2.10 10.70
CA ASN A 554 -16.20 2.33 9.36
C ASN A 554 -14.80 2.94 9.52
N THR A 555 -13.77 2.11 9.49
CA THR A 555 -12.39 2.57 9.28
C THR A 555 -11.84 1.89 8.02
N PHE A 556 -11.12 2.70 7.23
CA PHE A 556 -10.46 2.45 5.94
C PHE A 556 -11.23 2.86 4.67
N GLY A 557 -10.64 3.85 4.01
CA GLY A 557 -11.09 4.45 2.76
C GLY A 557 -11.22 3.43 1.64
N ASN A 558 -12.45 3.25 1.21
CA ASN A 558 -12.81 2.63 -0.05
C ASN A 558 -12.76 3.71 -1.15
N PRO A 559 -11.99 3.54 -2.24
CA PRO A 559 -12.01 4.47 -3.36
C PRO A 559 -13.32 4.42 -4.18
N ASN A 560 -14.23 3.48 -3.91
CA ASN A 560 -15.46 3.33 -4.70
C ASN A 560 -16.53 4.42 -4.49
N ASN A 561 -16.28 5.44 -3.68
CA ASN A 561 -17.23 6.54 -3.47
C ASN A 561 -17.08 7.74 -4.42
N LEU A 562 -16.41 7.57 -5.58
CA LEU A 562 -16.32 8.61 -6.60
C LEU A 562 -17.22 8.40 -7.83
N ILE A 563 -18.10 7.40 -7.83
CA ILE A 563 -19.12 7.25 -8.87
C ILE A 563 -20.47 6.98 -8.22
N ASP A 564 -21.40 7.92 -8.39
CA ASP A 564 -22.83 7.67 -8.21
C ASP A 564 -23.27 6.63 -9.26
N PRO A 565 -23.66 5.40 -8.87
CA PRO A 565 -24.03 4.35 -9.80
C PRO A 565 -25.32 4.68 -10.58
N SER A 566 -26.02 5.77 -10.27
CA SER A 566 -27.14 6.29 -11.07
C SER A 566 -26.71 7.07 -12.33
N ARG A 567 -25.40 7.27 -12.56
CA ARG A 567 -24.87 8.05 -13.70
C ARG A 567 -24.02 7.26 -14.71
N VAL A 568 -23.99 5.93 -14.62
CA VAL A 568 -23.44 5.08 -15.69
C VAL A 568 -24.57 4.76 -16.68
N PRO A 569 -24.46 5.08 -17.98
CA PRO A 569 -25.46 4.68 -18.97
C PRO A 569 -25.50 3.14 -19.02
N GLN A 570 -26.67 2.55 -18.76
CA GLN A 570 -26.86 1.13 -19.00
C GLN A 570 -26.72 0.83 -20.51
N PRO A 571 -26.16 -0.32 -20.90
CA PRO A 571 -26.23 -0.79 -22.28
C PRO A 571 -27.70 -0.90 -22.69
N GLY A 572 -28.11 -0.14 -23.69
CA GLY A 572 -29.46 -0.21 -24.24
C GLY A 572 -29.71 -1.59 -24.85
N VAL A 573 -30.48 -2.42 -24.17
CA VAL A 573 -31.11 -3.59 -24.77
C VAL A 573 -32.21 -3.07 -25.69
N SER A 574 -31.95 -3.07 -27.00
CA SER A 574 -32.98 -2.85 -28.00
C SER A 574 -33.78 -4.14 -28.14
N VAL A 575 -34.96 -4.19 -27.53
CA VAL A 575 -35.96 -5.22 -27.82
C VAL A 575 -36.58 -4.84 -29.18
N VAL A 576 -36.18 -5.56 -30.23
CA VAL A 576 -36.89 -5.52 -31.52
C VAL A 576 -38.17 -6.31 -31.35
N GLY A 577 -39.30 -5.60 -31.22
CA GLY A 577 -40.63 -6.20 -31.25
C GLY A 577 -40.93 -6.73 -32.66
N GLY A 578 -40.98 -8.06 -32.78
CA GLY A 578 -41.67 -8.74 -33.88
C GLY A 578 -43.14 -8.91 -33.53
N LYS A 579 -44.00 -8.71 -34.54
CA LYS A 579 -45.46 -8.91 -34.48
C LYS A 579 -45.85 -10.31 -34.00
#